data_AF-A0A0P9D898-F1
#
_entry.id   AF-A0A0P9D898-F1
#
_cell.length_a   1.000
_cell.length_b   1.000
_cell.length_c   1.000
_cell.angle_alpha   90.00
_cell.angle_beta   90.00
_cell.angle_gamma   90.00
#
_symmetry.space_group_name_H-M   'P 1'
#
loop_
_entity.id
_entity.type
_entity.pdbx_description
1 polymer ?
#
loop_
_entity_poly.entity_id
_entity_poly.type
_entity_poly.pdbx_seq_one_letter_code
_entity_poly.pdbx_strand_id
1 'polypeptide(L)'
;LPRNDTRAAIDRSDAVHLFAERVRQLAAEPALGSANLQAIAHICRQLGGSPLGIELAASWCRALSPNEIAADLTRGLDILSRTDRDADPRHRSMRVVFEQSWALLSSEEHHALARMSVFRGGGDRQAVTNVAQTSLVTLTELLDKSLLRREESGGATRYTLHELVRQFAAEKLAGDPGDQRATEQRHMNFYAEYLQSAFLPSADTTTAPWRRVQTDMDNIHAAWSLAVDTRNAATLQAMVRGLMTLFDAQGAGQEGIVLLERAAEALKADAAAVGARGRILGWLGYLLFRASRKDEAAARVQEGLALMQDHGGAIGLADLLHNLAWFDFFAGNLVAARDQWA
;
A
#
# COMPACT_ATOMS: atom_id res chain seq x y z
N LEU A 1 20.18 25.96 -4.46
CA LEU A 1 20.85 27.21 -4.01
C LEU A 1 22.16 26.85 -3.30
N PRO A 2 23.33 27.34 -3.78
CA PRO A 2 24.61 27.23 -3.07
C PRO A 2 24.60 27.88 -1.67
N ARG A 3 25.58 27.53 -0.82
CA ARG A 3 25.62 27.93 0.61
C ARG A 3 26.01 29.40 0.86
N ASN A 4 26.56 30.11 -0.14
CA ASN A 4 27.04 31.50 -0.04
C ASN A 4 26.50 32.40 -1.18
N ASP A 5 25.18 32.59 -1.23
CA ASP A 5 24.56 33.40 -2.28
C ASP A 5 24.43 34.88 -1.87
N THR A 6 24.82 35.77 -2.77
CA THR A 6 24.54 37.21 -2.69
C THR A 6 23.02 37.44 -2.75
N ARG A 7 22.53 38.54 -2.16
CA ARG A 7 21.10 38.90 -2.14
C ARG A 7 20.44 38.79 -3.53
N ALA A 8 21.16 39.21 -4.57
CA ALA A 8 20.72 39.14 -5.96
C ALA A 8 20.53 37.72 -6.53
N ALA A 9 21.15 36.69 -5.94
CA ALA A 9 20.97 35.29 -6.35
C ALA A 9 19.79 34.64 -5.61
N ILE A 10 19.54 35.01 -4.36
CA ILE A 10 18.36 34.59 -3.59
C ILE A 10 17.08 35.14 -4.25
N ASP A 11 17.12 36.41 -4.66
CA ASP A 11 16.00 37.10 -5.33
C ASP A 11 15.65 36.54 -6.72
N ARG A 12 16.48 35.66 -7.30
CA ARG A 12 16.24 35.01 -8.62
C ARG A 12 15.83 33.54 -8.50
N SER A 13 15.61 33.05 -7.28
CA SER A 13 15.32 31.64 -7.06
C SER A 13 13.83 31.35 -7.19
N ASP A 14 13.45 30.45 -8.10
CA ASP A 14 12.06 30.01 -8.28
C ASP A 14 11.44 29.48 -6.98
N ALA A 15 12.24 28.79 -6.16
CA ALA A 15 11.80 28.28 -4.85
C ALA A 15 11.44 29.40 -3.87
N VAL A 16 12.23 30.49 -3.85
CA VAL A 16 11.99 31.66 -2.99
C VAL A 16 10.80 32.47 -3.51
N HIS A 17 10.65 32.59 -4.84
CA HIS A 17 9.48 33.20 -5.46
C HIS A 17 8.20 32.44 -5.13
N LEU A 18 8.22 31.11 -5.28
CA LEU A 18 7.10 30.25 -4.92
C LEU A 18 6.73 30.38 -3.44
N PHE A 19 7.72 30.39 -2.54
CA PHE A 19 7.47 30.60 -1.11
C PHE A 19 6.79 31.96 -0.86
N ALA A 20 7.31 33.04 -1.42
CA ALA A 20 6.76 34.38 -1.25
C ALA A 20 5.38 34.55 -1.89
N GLU A 21 5.12 33.89 -3.02
CA GLU A 21 3.81 33.83 -3.65
C GLU A 21 2.79 33.13 -2.75
N ARG A 22 3.15 31.96 -2.20
CA ARG A 22 2.27 31.18 -1.33
C ARG A 22 1.97 31.88 0.00
N VAL A 23 2.95 32.53 0.62
CA VAL A 23 2.70 33.34 1.83
C VAL A 23 1.75 34.49 1.55
N ARG A 24 1.91 35.20 0.41
CA ARG A 24 1.01 36.30 0.02
C ARG A 24 -0.42 35.84 -0.25
N GLN A 25 -0.60 34.64 -0.78
CA GLN A 25 -1.92 34.05 -1.00
C GLN A 25 -2.61 33.63 0.32
N LEU A 26 -1.83 33.33 1.37
CA LEU A 26 -2.31 32.71 2.61
C LEU A 26 -2.40 33.67 3.81
N ALA A 27 -1.75 34.84 3.77
CA ALA A 27 -1.69 35.79 4.89
C ALA A 27 -2.15 37.21 4.49
N ALA A 28 -2.87 37.90 5.38
CA ALA A 28 -3.45 39.21 5.12
C ALA A 28 -2.46 40.40 5.18
N GLU A 29 -1.26 40.24 5.75
CA GLU A 29 -0.15 41.20 5.63
C GLU A 29 1.21 40.46 5.71
N PRO A 30 2.17 40.66 4.79
CA PRO A 30 3.45 39.96 4.86
C PRO A 30 4.51 40.77 5.61
N ALA A 31 4.99 40.26 6.74
CA ALA A 31 6.30 40.62 7.30
C ALA A 31 7.46 39.97 6.51
N LEU A 32 7.36 39.87 5.18
CA LEU A 32 8.44 39.38 4.32
C LEU A 32 9.35 40.56 3.95
N GLY A 33 10.14 41.01 4.93
CA GLY A 33 11.17 42.03 4.74
C GLY A 33 12.54 41.43 4.38
N SER A 34 13.49 42.30 4.02
CA SER A 34 14.90 41.93 3.75
C SER A 34 15.56 41.15 4.91
N ALA A 35 15.08 41.34 6.14
CA ALA A 35 15.54 40.63 7.33
C ALA A 35 15.24 39.11 7.30
N ASN A 36 14.17 38.68 6.61
CA ASN A 36 13.75 37.28 6.58
C ASN A 36 14.26 36.52 5.35
N LEU A 37 14.86 37.23 4.38
CA LEU A 37 15.28 36.66 3.10
C LEU A 37 16.29 35.51 3.26
N GLN A 38 17.22 35.64 4.22
CA GLN A 38 18.21 34.59 4.51
C GLN A 38 17.55 33.35 5.11
N ALA A 39 16.55 33.53 5.99
CA ALA A 39 15.79 32.45 6.58
C ALA A 39 14.91 31.75 5.55
N ILE A 40 14.25 32.48 4.65
CA ILE A 40 13.47 31.92 3.55
C ILE A 40 14.37 31.15 2.58
N ALA A 41 15.54 31.70 2.23
CA ALA A 41 16.53 31.00 1.42
C ALA A 41 17.03 29.73 2.13
N HIS A 42 17.20 29.79 3.45
CA HIS A 42 17.54 28.62 4.26
C HIS A 42 16.44 27.58 4.24
N ILE A 43 15.17 27.96 4.44
CA ILE A 43 14.00 27.10 4.34
C ILE A 43 13.94 26.44 2.95
N CYS A 44 14.03 27.21 1.87
CA CYS A 44 14.01 26.70 0.50
C CYS A 44 15.18 25.74 0.21
N ARG A 45 16.37 26.01 0.78
CA ARG A 45 17.52 25.10 0.73
C ARG A 45 17.26 23.80 1.48
N GLN A 46 16.75 23.89 2.71
CA GLN A 46 16.45 22.73 3.55
C GLN A 46 15.38 21.85 2.92
N LEU A 47 14.43 22.45 2.20
CA LEU A 47 13.36 21.75 1.48
C LEU A 47 13.77 21.28 0.07
N GLY A 48 15.02 21.48 -0.34
CA GLY A 48 15.55 21.02 -1.63
C GLY A 48 14.85 21.64 -2.84
N GLY A 49 14.16 22.77 -2.69
CA GLY A 49 13.35 23.36 -3.76
C GLY A 49 12.06 22.63 -4.09
N SER A 50 11.61 21.66 -3.27
CA SER A 50 10.38 20.91 -3.50
C SER A 50 9.16 21.83 -3.46
N PRO A 51 8.36 21.95 -4.54
CA PRO A 51 7.19 22.83 -4.57
C PRO A 51 6.20 22.56 -3.43
N LEU A 52 5.96 21.29 -3.11
CA LEU A 52 5.09 20.89 -2.00
C LEU A 52 5.65 21.29 -0.62
N GLY A 53 6.96 21.06 -0.41
CA GLY A 53 7.60 21.44 0.85
C GLY A 53 7.54 22.95 1.06
N ILE A 54 7.70 23.71 -0.03
CA ILE A 54 7.62 25.17 -0.05
C ILE A 54 6.19 25.65 0.24
N GLU A 55 5.18 25.03 -0.36
CA GLU A 55 3.76 25.35 -0.10
C GLU A 55 3.37 25.10 1.36
N LEU A 56 3.79 23.96 1.92
CA LEU A 56 3.55 23.64 3.33
C LEU A 56 4.28 24.61 4.26
N ALA A 57 5.55 24.90 4.00
CA ALA A 57 6.33 25.84 4.81
C ALA A 57 5.78 27.28 4.73
N ALA A 58 5.31 27.69 3.55
CA ALA A 58 4.64 28.97 3.38
C ALA A 58 3.33 29.05 4.18
N SER A 59 2.59 27.95 4.30
CA SER A 59 1.35 27.89 5.09
C SER A 59 1.58 28.11 6.60
N TRP A 60 2.78 27.78 7.11
CA TRP A 60 3.17 27.96 8.52
C TRP A 60 3.51 29.40 8.89
N CYS A 61 3.74 30.29 7.91
CA CYS A 61 3.96 31.73 8.15
C CYS A 61 2.75 32.44 8.80
N ARG A 62 1.60 31.77 8.92
CA ARG A 62 0.44 32.25 9.67
C ARG A 62 0.62 32.15 11.19
N ALA A 63 1.48 31.26 11.65
CA ALA A 63 1.68 30.95 13.07
C ALA A 63 3.13 31.16 13.54
N LEU A 64 4.10 31.10 12.64
CA LEU A 64 5.54 31.17 12.95
C LEU A 64 6.25 32.16 12.02
N SER A 65 7.29 32.83 12.52
CA SER A 65 8.17 33.65 11.69
C SER A 65 9.09 32.77 10.81
N PRO A 66 9.57 33.26 9.66
CA PRO A 66 10.55 32.53 8.85
C PRO A 66 11.83 32.14 9.61
N ASN A 67 12.23 32.92 10.62
CA ASN A 67 13.39 32.59 11.46
C ASN A 67 13.10 31.41 12.40
N GLU A 68 11.90 31.35 12.99
CA GLU A 68 11.46 30.22 13.82
C GLU A 68 11.32 28.96 12.98
N ILE A 69 10.70 29.05 11.80
CA ILE A 69 10.62 27.94 10.85
C ILE A 69 12.03 27.47 10.46
N ALA A 70 12.95 28.39 10.15
CA ALA A 70 14.34 28.04 9.84
C ALA A 70 15.09 27.39 11.02
N ALA A 71 14.88 27.88 12.24
CA ALA A 71 15.48 27.33 13.46
C ALA A 71 14.90 25.94 13.81
N ASP A 72 13.60 25.73 13.64
CA ASP A 72 12.92 24.45 13.88
C ASP A 72 13.32 23.40 12.86
N LEU A 73 13.41 23.80 11.58
CA LEU A 73 14.00 22.95 10.54
C LEU A 73 15.44 22.57 10.87
N THR A 74 16.21 23.46 11.51
CA THR A 74 17.59 23.19 11.94
C THR A 74 17.64 22.29 13.18
N ARG A 75 16.77 22.48 14.17
CA ARG A 75 16.70 21.64 15.40
C ARG A 75 16.17 20.23 15.16
N GLY A 76 15.20 20.07 14.25
CA GLY A 76 14.73 18.75 13.80
C GLY A 76 15.85 17.89 13.20
N LEU A 77 16.83 18.52 12.55
CA LEU A 77 18.02 17.83 12.03
C LEU A 77 18.92 17.30 13.16
N ASP A 78 19.05 17.99 14.28
CA ASP A 78 19.94 17.57 15.38
C ASP A 78 19.36 16.42 16.22
N ILE A 79 18.05 16.45 16.50
CA ILE A 79 17.38 15.46 17.36
C ILE A 79 17.42 14.06 16.73
N LEU A 80 17.24 14.00 15.42
CA LEU A 80 17.17 12.74 14.73
C LEU A 80 18.56 12.20 14.36
N SER A 81 19.63 12.90 14.74
CA SER A 81 21.02 12.41 14.63
C SER A 81 21.37 11.41 15.73
N ARG A 82 20.49 11.25 16.73
CA ARG A 82 20.75 10.43 17.91
C ARG A 82 19.93 9.14 17.98
N THR A 83 19.02 8.88 17.04
CA THR A 83 18.23 7.65 16.99
C THR A 83 18.10 7.20 15.53
N ASP A 84 18.60 5.99 15.24
CA ASP A 84 18.93 5.39 13.95
C ASP A 84 20.21 5.88 13.26
N ARG A 85 21.17 4.94 13.17
CA ARG A 85 22.50 5.14 12.58
C ARG A 85 22.52 5.19 11.05
N ASP A 86 21.37 5.11 10.37
CA ASP A 86 21.30 5.13 8.89
C ASP A 86 20.03 5.80 8.29
N ALA A 87 19.37 6.71 9.02
CA ALA A 87 18.23 7.47 8.48
C ALA A 87 18.64 8.83 7.87
N ASP A 88 18.39 9.02 6.57
CA ASP A 88 18.68 10.23 5.79
C ASP A 88 18.13 11.51 6.48
N PRO A 89 18.95 12.57 6.64
CA PRO A 89 18.58 13.85 7.25
C PRO A 89 17.26 14.50 6.79
N ARG A 90 16.76 14.20 5.59
CA ARG A 90 15.51 14.76 5.04
C ARG A 90 14.25 14.29 5.79
N HIS A 91 14.22 13.03 6.23
CA HIS A 91 13.02 12.41 6.83
C HIS A 91 12.63 13.00 8.18
N ARG A 92 13.56 13.76 8.74
CA ARG A 92 13.62 14.06 10.15
C ARG A 92 12.90 15.37 10.48
N SER A 93 13.13 16.41 9.68
CA SER A 93 12.35 17.66 9.74
C SER A 93 10.88 17.46 9.33
N MET A 94 10.60 16.51 8.42
CA MET A 94 9.22 16.17 8.03
C MET A 94 8.44 15.47 9.15
N ARG A 95 9.10 14.70 10.01
CA ARG A 95 8.44 14.03 11.14
C ARG A 95 7.88 15.02 12.16
N VAL A 96 8.64 16.05 12.53
CA VAL A 96 8.18 17.08 13.49
C VAL A 96 6.95 17.81 12.95
N VAL A 97 6.93 18.09 11.65
CA VAL A 97 5.78 18.68 10.95
C VAL A 97 4.57 17.77 11.05
N PHE A 98 4.75 16.46 10.79
CA PHE A 98 3.64 15.52 10.94
C PHE A 98 3.16 15.41 12.38
N GLU A 99 4.03 15.47 13.39
CA GLU A 99 3.62 15.49 14.80
C GLU A 99 2.76 16.73 15.14
N GLN A 100 3.07 17.90 14.58
CA GLN A 100 2.26 19.10 14.77
C GLN A 100 0.92 19.01 14.05
N SER A 101 0.91 18.56 12.78
CA SER A 101 -0.34 18.31 12.05
C SER A 101 -1.19 17.25 12.74
N TRP A 102 -0.56 16.21 13.29
CA TRP A 102 -1.19 15.16 14.07
C TRP A 102 -1.85 15.74 15.31
N ALA A 103 -1.15 16.55 16.11
CA ALA A 103 -1.71 17.14 17.34
C ALA A 103 -2.94 18.04 17.14
N LEU A 104 -3.21 18.50 15.91
CA LEU A 104 -4.38 19.30 15.55
C LEU A 104 -5.58 18.46 15.07
N LEU A 105 -5.42 17.14 14.99
CA LEU A 105 -6.48 16.24 14.56
C LEU A 105 -7.48 15.98 15.68
N SER A 106 -8.75 15.84 15.28
CA SER A 106 -9.76 15.26 16.16
C SER A 106 -9.45 13.79 16.43
N SER A 107 -10.08 13.21 17.45
CA SER A 107 -9.93 11.77 17.71
C SER A 107 -10.37 10.91 16.51
N GLU A 108 -11.41 11.32 15.79
CA GLU A 108 -11.86 10.58 14.60
C GLU A 108 -10.84 10.66 13.46
N GLU A 109 -10.27 11.83 13.22
CA GLU A 109 -9.25 12.06 12.20
C GLU A 109 -7.96 11.30 12.51
N HIS A 110 -7.54 11.25 13.78
CA HIS A 110 -6.41 10.44 14.22
C HIS A 110 -6.57 8.98 13.83
N HIS A 111 -7.70 8.36 14.22
CA HIS A 111 -7.95 6.96 13.90
C HIS A 111 -8.07 6.75 12.40
N ALA A 112 -8.79 7.61 11.68
CA ALA A 112 -8.93 7.49 10.23
C ALA A 112 -7.56 7.55 9.53
N LEU A 113 -6.71 8.53 9.86
CA LEU A 113 -5.40 8.69 9.24
C LEU A 113 -4.44 7.54 9.60
N ALA A 114 -4.39 7.12 10.88
CA ALA A 114 -3.62 5.95 11.31
C ALA A 114 -4.01 4.70 10.54
N ARG A 115 -5.30 4.41 10.47
CA ARG A 115 -5.80 3.19 9.81
C ARG A 115 -5.61 3.22 8.30
N MET A 116 -5.69 4.41 7.68
CA MET A 116 -5.39 4.59 6.26
C MET A 116 -3.95 4.22 5.87
N SER A 117 -3.02 4.14 6.83
CA SER A 117 -1.62 3.80 6.58
C SER A 117 -1.36 2.38 6.05
N VAL A 118 -2.36 1.48 6.19
CA VAL A 118 -2.29 0.10 5.68
C VAL A 118 -2.35 0.06 4.16
N PHE A 119 -3.00 1.04 3.52
CA PHE A 119 -3.10 1.12 2.06
C PHE A 119 -1.74 1.42 1.41
N ARG A 120 -1.50 0.85 0.23
CA ARG A 120 -0.41 1.13 -0.70
C ARG A 120 -1.01 1.74 -1.96
N GLY A 121 -0.59 2.97 -2.29
CA GLY A 121 -1.18 3.73 -3.40
C GLY A 121 -2.62 4.20 -3.15
N GLY A 122 -3.08 4.21 -1.89
CA GLY A 122 -4.41 4.69 -1.50
C GLY A 122 -5.53 3.67 -1.72
N GLY A 123 -6.77 4.13 -1.69
CA GLY A 123 -7.97 3.30 -1.90
C GLY A 123 -9.14 4.10 -2.45
N ASP A 124 -10.09 3.43 -3.08
CA ASP A 124 -11.36 4.08 -3.44
C ASP A 124 -12.22 4.36 -2.20
N ARG A 125 -13.33 5.10 -2.38
CA ARG A 125 -14.22 5.46 -1.28
C ARG A 125 -14.73 4.26 -0.48
N GLN A 126 -15.06 3.15 -1.14
CA GLN A 126 -15.62 1.97 -0.47
C GLN A 126 -14.54 1.29 0.37
N ALA A 127 -13.34 1.13 -0.17
CA ALA A 127 -12.19 0.57 0.51
C ALA A 127 -11.82 1.39 1.76
N VAL A 128 -11.65 2.71 1.61
CA VAL A 128 -11.22 3.56 2.74
C VAL A 128 -12.28 3.63 3.83
N THR A 129 -13.56 3.69 3.47
CA THR A 129 -14.67 3.71 4.45
C THR A 129 -14.70 2.42 5.25
N ASN A 130 -14.54 1.27 4.59
CA ASN A 130 -14.61 -0.05 5.23
C ASN A 130 -13.36 -0.33 6.08
N VAL A 131 -12.16 -0.13 5.54
CA VAL A 131 -10.92 -0.49 6.24
C VAL A 131 -10.57 0.52 7.33
N ALA A 132 -10.62 1.82 7.02
CA ALA A 132 -10.30 2.86 7.99
C ALA A 132 -11.45 3.20 8.94
N GLN A 133 -12.65 2.64 8.71
CA GLN A 133 -13.85 2.89 9.52
C GLN A 133 -14.11 4.39 9.69
N THR A 134 -14.09 5.11 8.56
CA THR A 134 -14.15 6.57 8.51
C THR A 134 -15.36 7.06 7.72
N SER A 135 -15.83 8.27 8.02
CA SER A 135 -16.91 8.92 7.27
C SER A 135 -16.37 9.77 6.12
N LEU A 136 -17.26 10.16 5.18
CA LEU A 136 -16.91 11.12 4.13
C LEU A 136 -16.58 12.52 4.69
N VAL A 137 -17.19 12.89 5.82
CA VAL A 137 -16.90 14.16 6.51
C VAL A 137 -15.45 14.17 6.96
N THR A 138 -15.04 13.15 7.72
CA THR A 138 -13.65 12.98 8.20
C THR A 138 -12.63 12.92 7.05
N LEU A 139 -12.96 12.24 5.94
CA LEU A 139 -12.10 12.22 4.75
C LEU A 139 -11.93 13.62 4.14
N THR A 140 -12.99 14.43 4.12
CA THR A 140 -12.96 15.81 3.62
C THR A 140 -12.12 16.70 4.53
N GLU A 141 -12.26 16.57 5.85
CA GLU A 141 -11.45 17.33 6.81
C GLU A 141 -9.94 17.00 6.68
N LEU A 142 -9.61 15.72 6.48
CA LEU A 142 -8.22 15.28 6.22
C LEU A 142 -7.68 15.77 4.86
N LEU A 143 -8.54 15.90 3.84
CA LEU A 143 -8.20 16.51 2.56
C LEU A 143 -7.94 18.02 2.72
N ASP A 144 -8.78 18.74 3.46
CA ASP A 144 -8.63 20.17 3.73
C ASP A 144 -7.34 20.46 4.50
N LYS A 145 -6.92 19.53 5.37
CA LYS A 145 -5.63 19.55 6.09
C LYS A 145 -4.45 19.06 5.25
N SER A 146 -4.64 18.72 3.99
CA SER A 146 -3.61 18.22 3.06
C SER A 146 -2.87 16.96 3.54
N LEU A 147 -3.50 16.17 4.43
CA LEU A 147 -2.96 14.89 4.93
C LEU A 147 -3.36 13.72 4.03
N LEU A 148 -4.46 13.88 3.30
CA LEU A 148 -4.85 13.03 2.18
C LEU A 148 -4.78 13.82 0.86
N ARG A 149 -4.72 13.09 -0.25
CA ARG A 149 -4.91 13.63 -1.59
C ARG A 149 -6.06 12.91 -2.27
N ARG A 150 -6.72 13.65 -3.17
CA ARG A 150 -7.75 13.12 -4.04
C ARG A 150 -7.19 13.03 -5.45
N GLU A 151 -7.17 11.83 -6.00
CA GLU A 151 -6.72 11.56 -7.36
C GLU A 151 -7.88 10.98 -8.18
N GLU A 152 -7.95 11.35 -9.45
CA GLU A 152 -8.87 10.73 -10.40
C GLU A 152 -8.14 9.61 -11.12
N SER A 153 -8.62 8.38 -10.96
CA SER A 153 -8.05 7.19 -11.61
C SER A 153 -9.17 6.35 -12.22
N GLY A 154 -9.11 6.16 -13.55
CA GLY A 154 -10.06 5.29 -14.26
C GLY A 154 -11.54 5.68 -14.10
N GLY A 155 -11.85 6.97 -13.88
CA GLY A 155 -13.21 7.46 -13.64
C GLY A 155 -13.72 7.29 -12.21
N ALA A 156 -12.85 6.90 -11.27
CA ALA A 156 -13.17 6.80 -9.85
C ALA A 156 -12.25 7.70 -9.01
N THR A 157 -12.78 8.19 -7.90
CA THR A 157 -12.04 8.97 -6.91
C THR A 157 -11.22 8.05 -6.01
N ARG A 158 -9.91 8.32 -5.91
CA ARG A 158 -8.98 7.61 -5.03
C ARG A 158 -8.42 8.55 -3.98
N TYR A 159 -8.33 8.05 -2.75
CA TYR A 159 -7.77 8.77 -1.61
C TYR A 159 -6.38 8.21 -1.32
N THR A 160 -5.35 9.04 -1.51
CA THR A 160 -3.94 8.63 -1.38
C THR A 160 -3.27 9.37 -0.23
N LEU A 161 -2.24 8.75 0.34
CA LEU A 161 -1.34 9.38 1.31
C LEU A 161 0.00 9.60 0.65
N HIS A 162 0.63 10.73 0.94
CA HIS A 162 2.05 10.85 0.68
C HIS A 162 2.80 9.77 1.49
N GLU A 163 3.77 9.09 0.88
CA GLU A 163 4.42 7.92 1.48
C GLU A 163 5.00 8.21 2.89
N LEU A 164 5.52 9.40 3.12
CA LEU A 164 6.03 9.81 4.43
C LEU A 164 4.93 10.00 5.48
N VAL A 165 3.78 10.54 5.10
CA VAL A 165 2.61 10.65 5.99
C VAL A 165 2.11 9.24 6.30
N ARG A 166 2.08 8.36 5.29
CA ARG A 166 1.70 6.95 5.46
C ARG A 166 2.60 6.23 6.46
N GLN A 167 3.92 6.38 6.36
CA GLN A 167 4.88 5.77 7.30
C GLN A 167 4.67 6.31 8.72
N PHE A 168 4.56 7.63 8.88
CA PHE A 168 4.28 8.26 10.17
C PHE A 168 2.96 7.75 10.79
N ALA A 169 1.88 7.71 10.00
CA ALA A 169 0.58 7.22 10.44
C ALA A 169 0.61 5.72 10.78
N ALA A 170 1.43 4.91 10.10
CA ALA A 170 1.62 3.50 10.43
C ALA A 170 2.29 3.33 11.79
N GLU A 171 3.26 4.17 12.15
CA GLU A 171 3.85 4.15 13.49
C GLU A 171 2.83 4.54 14.57
N LYS A 172 1.95 5.51 14.29
CA LYS A 172 0.86 5.86 15.21
C LYS A 172 -0.12 4.71 15.38
N LEU A 173 -0.47 4.02 14.30
CA LEU A 173 -1.30 2.81 14.35
C LEU A 173 -0.62 1.70 15.17
N ALA A 174 0.68 1.50 15.01
CA ALA A 174 1.45 0.51 15.78
C ALA A 174 1.50 0.81 17.28
N GLY A 175 1.23 2.05 17.69
CA GLY A 175 1.05 2.44 19.09
C GLY A 175 -0.20 1.85 19.75
N ASP A 176 -1.18 1.38 18.95
CA ASP A 176 -2.34 0.62 19.40
C ASP A 176 -2.38 -0.74 18.69
N PRO A 177 -1.77 -1.78 19.27
CA PRO A 177 -1.74 -3.12 18.66
C PRO A 177 -3.12 -3.76 18.49
N GLY A 178 -4.15 -3.29 19.21
CA GLY A 178 -5.53 -3.75 19.05
C GLY A 178 -6.13 -3.20 17.77
N ASP A 179 -6.04 -1.88 17.59
CA ASP A 179 -6.55 -1.20 16.40
C ASP A 179 -5.76 -1.56 15.14
N GLN A 180 -4.43 -1.75 15.26
CA GLN A 180 -3.59 -2.23 14.17
C GLN A 180 -4.11 -3.58 13.64
N ARG A 181 -4.23 -4.60 14.51
CA ARG A 181 -4.70 -5.94 14.12
C ARG A 181 -6.11 -5.91 13.53
N ALA A 182 -7.01 -5.11 14.11
CA ALA A 182 -8.37 -4.99 13.61
C ALA A 182 -8.39 -4.35 12.20
N THR A 183 -7.56 -3.34 11.97
CA THR A 183 -7.44 -2.65 10.68
C THR A 183 -6.83 -3.53 9.61
N GLU A 184 -5.75 -4.22 9.94
CA GLU A 184 -5.09 -5.21 9.10
C GLU A 184 -6.05 -6.34 8.69
N GLN A 185 -6.87 -6.84 9.63
CA GLN A 185 -7.89 -7.85 9.32
C GLN A 185 -8.97 -7.33 8.39
N ARG A 186 -9.45 -6.08 8.59
CA ARG A 186 -10.41 -5.45 7.66
C ARG A 186 -9.81 -5.28 6.27
N HIS A 187 -8.55 -4.85 6.18
CA HIS A 187 -7.85 -4.70 4.90
C HIS A 187 -7.74 -6.04 4.15
N MET A 188 -7.32 -7.10 4.85
CA MET A 188 -7.28 -8.46 4.30
C MET A 188 -8.65 -8.95 3.81
N ASN A 189 -9.69 -8.80 4.64
CA ASN A 189 -11.03 -9.24 4.30
C ASN A 189 -11.59 -8.47 3.11
N PHE A 190 -11.41 -7.15 3.08
CA PHE A 190 -11.88 -6.30 2.00
C PHE A 190 -11.29 -6.73 0.65
N TYR A 191 -9.97 -6.92 0.57
CA TYR A 191 -9.34 -7.31 -0.70
C TYR A 191 -9.57 -8.77 -1.08
N ALA A 192 -9.84 -9.65 -0.10
CA ALA A 192 -10.33 -11.00 -0.37
C ALA A 192 -11.72 -10.99 -1.01
N GLU A 193 -12.68 -10.27 -0.43
CA GLU A 193 -14.03 -10.11 -0.98
C GLU A 193 -14.00 -9.41 -2.35
N TYR A 194 -13.17 -8.37 -2.49
CA TYR A 194 -12.98 -7.65 -3.74
C TYR A 194 -12.53 -8.60 -4.86
N LEU A 195 -11.48 -9.38 -4.65
CA LEU A 195 -10.99 -10.37 -5.62
C LEU A 195 -12.05 -11.44 -5.94
N GLN A 196 -12.76 -11.94 -4.94
CA GLN A 196 -13.83 -12.92 -5.16
C GLN A 196 -14.94 -12.36 -6.05
N SER A 197 -15.36 -11.12 -5.79
CA SER A 197 -16.43 -10.46 -6.56
C SER A 197 -16.00 -10.11 -7.99
N ALA A 198 -14.72 -9.74 -8.19
CA ALA A 198 -14.20 -9.32 -9.49
C ALA A 198 -14.14 -10.44 -10.52
N PHE A 199 -14.09 -11.70 -10.07
CA PHE A 199 -13.92 -12.89 -10.93
C PHE A 199 -15.11 -13.86 -10.88
N LEU A 200 -16.30 -13.37 -10.51
CA LEU A 200 -17.52 -14.17 -10.63
C LEU A 200 -17.88 -14.41 -12.11
N PRO A 201 -18.37 -15.61 -12.50
CA PRO A 201 -18.71 -15.94 -13.88
C PRO A 201 -19.77 -15.04 -14.54
N SER A 202 -20.53 -14.28 -13.73
CA SER A 202 -21.55 -13.34 -14.18
C SER A 202 -21.05 -11.89 -14.30
N ALA A 203 -19.78 -11.60 -13.97
CA ALA A 203 -19.21 -10.29 -14.22
C ALA A 203 -19.01 -10.16 -15.73
N ASP A 204 -19.71 -9.20 -16.36
CA ASP A 204 -19.60 -8.86 -17.77
C ASP A 204 -18.15 -9.03 -18.26
N THR A 205 -17.96 -9.87 -19.29
CA THR A 205 -16.68 -10.25 -19.92
C THR A 205 -15.93 -9.09 -20.59
N THR A 206 -16.17 -7.87 -20.15
CA THR A 206 -15.48 -6.65 -20.56
C THR A 206 -14.11 -6.54 -19.89
N THR A 207 -13.20 -5.76 -20.47
CA THR A 207 -11.86 -5.47 -19.93
C THR A 207 -11.86 -4.60 -18.66
N ALA A 208 -13.03 -4.30 -18.10
CA ALA A 208 -13.22 -3.37 -16.99
C ALA A 208 -12.85 -3.92 -15.59
N PRO A 209 -13.10 -5.21 -15.24
CA PRO A 209 -12.70 -5.77 -13.95
C PRO A 209 -11.18 -5.75 -13.79
N TRP A 210 -10.44 -6.08 -14.85
CA TRP A 210 -8.97 -6.14 -14.85
C TRP A 210 -8.31 -4.80 -14.58
N ARG A 211 -8.76 -3.73 -15.25
CA ARG A 211 -8.20 -2.38 -15.03
C ARG A 211 -8.47 -1.86 -13.62
N ARG A 212 -9.63 -2.20 -13.04
CA ARG A 212 -9.95 -1.84 -11.66
C ARG A 212 -9.07 -2.59 -10.66
N VAL A 213 -8.92 -3.91 -10.85
CA VAL A 213 -8.05 -4.73 -10.01
C VAL A 213 -6.59 -4.30 -10.14
N GLN A 214 -6.14 -3.91 -11.33
CA GLN A 214 -4.78 -3.42 -11.57
C GLN A 214 -4.43 -2.19 -10.71
N THR A 215 -5.38 -1.26 -10.55
CA THR A 215 -5.20 -0.05 -9.72
C THR A 215 -5.00 -0.37 -8.24
N ASP A 216 -5.48 -1.54 -7.78
CA ASP A 216 -5.40 -1.98 -6.38
C ASP A 216 -4.39 -3.12 -6.15
N MET A 217 -3.54 -3.42 -7.13
CA MET A 217 -2.56 -4.52 -7.01
C MET A 217 -1.62 -4.37 -5.83
N ASP A 218 -1.14 -3.16 -5.54
CA ASP A 218 -0.25 -2.94 -4.39
C ASP A 218 -0.95 -3.24 -3.06
N ASN A 219 -2.24 -2.95 -2.95
CA ASN A 219 -3.05 -3.29 -1.78
C ASN A 219 -3.33 -4.79 -1.69
N ILE A 220 -3.60 -5.43 -2.83
CA ILE A 220 -3.80 -6.88 -2.93
C ILE A 220 -2.52 -7.61 -2.51
N HIS A 221 -1.35 -7.18 -2.98
CA HIS A 221 -0.06 -7.74 -2.56
C HIS A 221 0.23 -7.50 -1.08
N ALA A 222 -0.09 -6.31 -0.55
CA ALA A 222 0.04 -6.02 0.87
C ALA A 222 -0.87 -6.93 1.72
N ALA A 223 -2.14 -7.12 1.32
CA ALA A 223 -3.08 -8.02 1.99
C ALA A 223 -2.61 -9.48 1.92
N TRP A 224 -2.12 -9.94 0.77
CA TRP A 224 -1.57 -11.29 0.60
C TRP A 224 -0.34 -11.51 1.49
N SER A 225 0.63 -10.59 1.46
CA SER A 225 1.85 -10.71 2.29
C SER A 225 1.49 -10.77 3.76
N LEU A 226 0.57 -9.92 4.22
CA LEU A 226 0.14 -9.92 5.61
C LEU A 226 -0.58 -11.22 5.99
N ALA A 227 -1.40 -11.77 5.10
CA ALA A 227 -2.05 -13.06 5.32
C ALA A 227 -1.02 -14.20 5.39
N VAL A 228 0.07 -14.15 4.61
CA VAL A 228 1.19 -15.09 4.73
C VAL A 228 1.91 -14.93 6.07
N ASP A 229 2.26 -13.70 6.45
CA ASP A 229 3.02 -13.41 7.67
C ASP A 229 2.24 -13.76 8.94
N THR A 230 0.92 -13.61 8.91
CA THR A 230 0.00 -13.99 9.99
C THR A 230 -0.53 -15.42 9.88
N ARG A 231 -0.14 -16.17 8.84
CA ARG A 231 -0.65 -17.52 8.52
C ARG A 231 -2.18 -17.60 8.44
N ASN A 232 -2.83 -16.54 7.95
CA ASN A 232 -4.28 -16.49 7.79
C ASN A 232 -4.73 -17.33 6.58
N ALA A 233 -4.89 -18.63 6.83
CA ALA A 233 -5.27 -19.62 5.83
C ALA A 233 -6.60 -19.29 5.12
N ALA A 234 -7.57 -18.74 5.83
CA ALA A 234 -8.87 -18.39 5.28
C ALA A 234 -8.77 -17.26 4.24
N THR A 235 -8.03 -16.19 4.56
CA THR A 235 -7.77 -15.09 3.63
C THR A 235 -6.96 -15.56 2.42
N LEU A 236 -5.89 -16.34 2.62
CA LEU A 236 -5.09 -16.86 1.51
C LEU A 236 -5.93 -17.72 0.56
N GLN A 237 -6.75 -18.61 1.11
CA GLN A 237 -7.70 -19.41 0.33
C GLN A 237 -8.70 -18.53 -0.43
N ALA A 238 -9.20 -17.47 0.19
CA ALA A 238 -10.16 -16.57 -0.42
C ALA A 238 -9.57 -15.78 -1.60
N MET A 239 -8.29 -15.41 -1.52
CA MET A 239 -7.61 -14.57 -2.51
C MET A 239 -6.98 -15.36 -3.67
N VAL A 240 -6.49 -16.59 -3.41
CA VAL A 240 -5.60 -17.31 -4.34
C VAL A 240 -6.18 -17.43 -5.75
N ARG A 241 -7.48 -17.74 -5.88
CA ARG A 241 -8.13 -17.89 -7.19
C ARG A 241 -8.10 -16.58 -7.99
N GLY A 242 -8.44 -15.45 -7.36
CA GLY A 242 -8.44 -14.14 -8.03
C GLY A 242 -7.04 -13.71 -8.46
N LEU A 243 -6.05 -13.91 -7.58
CA LEU A 243 -4.64 -13.69 -7.87
C LEU A 243 -4.13 -14.52 -9.05
N MET A 244 -4.52 -15.80 -9.12
CA MET A 244 -4.09 -16.66 -10.24
C MET A 244 -4.70 -16.24 -11.56
N THR A 245 -5.98 -15.87 -11.54
CA THR A 245 -6.67 -15.38 -12.75
C THR A 245 -5.94 -14.14 -13.29
N LEU A 246 -5.42 -13.27 -12.41
CA LEU A 246 -4.59 -12.11 -12.80
C LEU A 246 -3.24 -12.48 -13.39
N PHE A 247 -2.46 -13.34 -12.72
CA PHE A 247 -1.13 -13.70 -13.19
C PHE A 247 -1.18 -14.46 -14.52
N ASP A 248 -2.21 -15.28 -14.73
CA ASP A 248 -2.43 -15.95 -16.01
C ASP A 248 -2.72 -14.94 -17.13
N ALA A 249 -3.65 -14.00 -16.89
CA ALA A 249 -4.01 -12.97 -17.86
C ALA A 249 -2.85 -12.02 -18.22
N GLN A 250 -1.93 -11.76 -17.29
CA GLN A 250 -0.81 -10.82 -17.48
C GLN A 250 0.52 -11.49 -17.86
N GLY A 251 0.59 -12.82 -17.87
CA GLY A 251 1.85 -13.54 -18.10
C GLY A 251 2.88 -13.40 -16.97
N ALA A 252 2.46 -12.95 -15.78
CA ALA A 252 3.30 -12.72 -14.60
C ALA A 252 3.55 -14.01 -13.79
N GLY A 253 3.86 -15.12 -14.49
CA GLY A 253 3.94 -16.45 -13.88
C GLY A 253 5.03 -16.57 -12.80
N GLN A 254 6.17 -15.88 -12.98
CA GLN A 254 7.30 -15.99 -12.04
C GLN A 254 7.02 -15.32 -10.69
N GLU A 255 6.34 -14.16 -10.69
CA GLU A 255 5.92 -13.49 -9.46
C GLU A 255 4.89 -14.34 -8.70
N GLY A 256 3.92 -14.90 -9.43
CA GLY A 256 2.94 -15.82 -8.86
C GLY A 256 3.56 -17.06 -8.23
N ILE A 257 4.58 -17.65 -8.85
CA ILE A 257 5.33 -18.79 -8.29
C ILE A 257 5.91 -18.42 -6.92
N VAL A 258 6.66 -17.31 -6.83
CA VAL A 258 7.31 -16.88 -5.59
C VAL A 258 6.28 -16.59 -4.49
N LEU A 259 5.17 -15.93 -4.82
CA LEU A 259 4.11 -15.61 -3.87
C LEU A 259 3.42 -16.86 -3.32
N LEU A 260 3.13 -17.84 -4.18
CA LEU A 260 2.47 -19.09 -3.76
C LEU A 260 3.42 -20.02 -3.01
N GLU A 261 4.71 -20.09 -3.38
CA GLU A 261 5.72 -20.86 -2.65
C GLU A 261 5.83 -20.37 -1.20
N ARG A 262 5.94 -19.05 -1.01
CA ARG A 262 6.03 -18.45 0.33
C ARG A 262 4.77 -18.72 1.16
N ALA A 263 3.59 -18.66 0.56
CA ALA A 263 2.33 -18.96 1.24
C ALA A 263 2.21 -20.45 1.62
N ALA A 264 2.58 -21.37 0.71
CA ALA A 264 2.55 -22.80 0.97
C ALA A 264 3.53 -23.21 2.09
N GLU A 265 4.70 -22.58 2.17
CA GLU A 265 5.66 -22.84 3.24
C GLU A 265 5.19 -22.24 4.58
N ALA A 266 4.61 -21.05 4.58
CA ALA A 266 4.08 -20.42 5.81
C ALA A 266 2.97 -21.25 6.48
N LEU A 267 2.15 -21.96 5.69
CA LEU A 267 1.06 -22.80 6.18
C LEU A 267 1.48 -24.24 6.52
N LYS A 268 2.72 -24.65 6.24
CA LYS A 268 3.18 -26.04 6.36
C LYS A 268 3.09 -26.64 7.76
N ALA A 269 3.34 -25.82 8.78
CA ALA A 269 3.33 -26.27 10.18
C ALA A 269 1.94 -26.19 10.83
N ASP A 270 0.92 -25.65 10.14
CA ASP A 270 -0.41 -25.46 10.68
C ASP A 270 -1.37 -26.55 10.19
N ALA A 271 -1.71 -27.48 11.09
CA ALA A 271 -2.63 -28.58 10.82
C ALA A 271 -4.04 -28.08 10.43
N ALA A 272 -4.47 -26.92 10.93
CA ALA A 272 -5.78 -26.34 10.56
C ALA A 272 -5.76 -25.73 9.15
N ALA A 273 -4.57 -25.40 8.62
CA ALA A 273 -4.39 -24.78 7.31
C ALA A 273 -4.15 -25.78 6.17
N VAL A 274 -4.18 -27.09 6.43
CA VAL A 274 -3.85 -28.15 5.46
C VAL A 274 -4.65 -28.02 4.16
N GLY A 275 -5.95 -27.77 4.25
CA GLY A 275 -6.81 -27.57 3.08
C GLY A 275 -6.45 -26.32 2.27
N ALA A 276 -6.12 -25.21 2.92
CA ALA A 276 -5.68 -23.98 2.25
C ALA A 276 -4.32 -24.19 1.55
N ARG A 277 -3.38 -24.85 2.24
CA ARG A 277 -2.07 -25.20 1.69
C ARG A 277 -2.19 -26.11 0.46
N GLY A 278 -3.03 -27.14 0.53
CA GLY A 278 -3.28 -28.05 -0.60
C GLY A 278 -3.73 -27.30 -1.86
N ARG A 279 -4.72 -26.39 -1.72
CA ARG A 279 -5.20 -25.57 -2.84
C ARG A 279 -4.13 -24.65 -3.42
N ILE A 280 -3.33 -24.00 -2.55
CA ILE A 280 -2.22 -23.14 -2.98
C ILE A 280 -1.18 -23.95 -3.77
N LEU A 281 -0.84 -25.16 -3.32
CA LEU A 281 0.09 -26.05 -4.02
C LEU A 281 -0.43 -26.47 -5.41
N GLY A 282 -1.74 -26.70 -5.55
CA GLY A 282 -2.35 -26.96 -6.86
C GLY A 282 -2.16 -25.80 -7.85
N TRP A 283 -2.45 -24.57 -7.41
CA TRP A 283 -2.24 -23.36 -8.22
C TRP A 283 -0.77 -23.09 -8.52
N LEU A 284 0.12 -23.35 -7.57
CA LEU A 284 1.57 -23.27 -7.77
C LEU A 284 2.02 -24.26 -8.86
N GLY A 285 1.52 -25.49 -8.80
CA GLY A 285 1.77 -26.49 -9.84
C GLY A 285 1.34 -26.03 -11.23
N TYR A 286 0.17 -25.40 -11.34
CA TYR A 286 -0.31 -24.80 -12.59
C TYR A 286 0.66 -23.74 -13.15
N LEU A 287 1.10 -22.80 -12.32
CA LEU A 287 2.04 -21.76 -12.76
C LEU A 287 3.41 -22.33 -13.15
N LEU A 288 3.93 -23.31 -12.39
CA LEU A 288 5.18 -24.01 -12.70
C LEU A 288 5.08 -24.74 -14.06
N PHE A 289 3.94 -25.38 -14.34
CA PHE A 289 3.69 -26.03 -15.61
C PHE A 289 3.71 -25.03 -16.78
N ARG A 290 3.02 -23.88 -16.61
CA ARG A 290 3.02 -22.80 -17.60
C ARG A 290 4.42 -22.20 -17.82
N ALA A 291 5.26 -22.21 -16.80
CA ALA A 291 6.68 -21.84 -16.88
C ALA A 291 7.59 -22.97 -17.42
N SER A 292 7.03 -24.06 -17.95
CA SER A 292 7.75 -25.25 -18.45
C SER A 292 8.58 -26.01 -17.40
N ARG A 293 8.34 -25.78 -16.10
CA ARG A 293 8.98 -26.47 -14.97
C ARG A 293 8.17 -27.71 -14.56
N LYS A 294 8.03 -28.65 -15.49
CA LYS A 294 7.05 -29.76 -15.42
C LYS A 294 7.27 -30.71 -14.22
N ASP A 295 8.52 -31.04 -13.91
CA ASP A 295 8.82 -31.95 -12.79
C ASP A 295 8.47 -31.32 -11.44
N GLU A 296 8.78 -30.03 -11.28
CA GLU A 296 8.41 -29.28 -10.08
C GLU A 296 6.91 -29.09 -9.98
N ALA A 297 6.23 -28.85 -11.10
CA ALA A 297 4.77 -28.78 -11.15
C ALA A 297 4.13 -30.08 -10.64
N ALA A 298 4.55 -31.22 -11.18
CA ALA A 298 4.04 -32.53 -10.77
C ALA A 298 4.24 -32.79 -9.27
N ALA A 299 5.44 -32.47 -8.75
CA ALA A 299 5.75 -32.64 -7.33
C ALA A 299 4.81 -31.81 -6.43
N ARG A 300 4.56 -30.53 -6.76
CA ARG A 300 3.67 -29.67 -5.95
C ARG A 300 2.21 -30.10 -6.01
N VAL A 301 1.72 -30.52 -7.17
CA VAL A 301 0.33 -31.01 -7.28
C VAL A 301 0.15 -32.33 -6.52
N GLN A 302 1.10 -33.26 -6.60
CA GLN A 302 1.07 -34.51 -5.83
C GLN A 302 1.08 -34.24 -4.32
N GLU A 303 1.93 -33.33 -3.86
CA GLU A 303 1.93 -32.91 -2.45
C GLU A 303 0.57 -32.30 -2.05
N GLY A 304 0.02 -31.40 -2.86
CA GLY A 304 -1.30 -30.79 -2.60
C GLY A 304 -2.44 -31.81 -2.57
N LEU A 305 -2.40 -32.81 -3.46
CA LEU A 305 -3.39 -33.88 -3.53
C LEU A 305 -3.35 -34.77 -2.28
N ALA A 306 -2.16 -35.18 -1.84
CA ALA A 306 -2.00 -35.99 -0.64
C ALA A 306 -2.59 -35.29 0.60
N LEU A 307 -2.31 -33.99 0.77
CA LEU A 307 -2.86 -33.19 1.87
C LEU A 307 -4.39 -33.14 1.88
N MET A 308 -5.01 -33.12 0.69
CA MET A 308 -6.46 -33.00 0.57
C MET A 308 -7.19 -34.34 0.58
N GLN A 309 -6.56 -35.43 0.16
CA GLN A 309 -7.12 -36.78 0.32
C GLN A 309 -7.27 -37.13 1.80
N ASP A 310 -6.33 -36.68 2.63
CA ASP A 310 -6.33 -36.98 4.06
C ASP A 310 -7.16 -35.98 4.89
N HIS A 311 -7.30 -34.72 4.45
CA HIS A 311 -7.86 -33.64 5.28
C HIS A 311 -8.75 -32.61 4.52
N GLY A 312 -8.94 -32.76 3.21
CA GLY A 312 -9.61 -31.77 2.36
C GLY A 312 -11.06 -32.15 2.04
N GLY A 313 -12.02 -31.34 2.48
CA GLY A 313 -13.43 -31.49 2.08
C GLY A 313 -13.61 -31.49 0.55
N ALA A 314 -14.66 -32.16 0.06
CA ALA A 314 -14.89 -32.49 -1.36
C ALA A 314 -14.76 -31.31 -2.36
N ILE A 315 -15.08 -30.09 -1.95
CA ILE A 315 -14.99 -28.88 -2.81
C ILE A 315 -13.54 -28.52 -3.13
N GLY A 316 -12.63 -28.60 -2.15
CA GLY A 316 -11.21 -28.30 -2.38
C GLY A 316 -10.53 -29.33 -3.30
N LEU A 317 -10.99 -30.58 -3.22
CA LEU A 317 -10.54 -31.66 -4.09
C LEU A 317 -11.00 -31.45 -5.54
N ALA A 318 -12.25 -31.01 -5.76
CA ALA A 318 -12.78 -30.74 -7.09
C ALA A 318 -12.02 -29.62 -7.83
N ASP A 319 -11.69 -28.50 -7.14
CA ASP A 319 -10.92 -27.41 -7.74
C ASP A 319 -9.52 -27.86 -8.18
N LEU A 320 -8.88 -28.72 -7.40
CA LEU A 320 -7.52 -29.20 -7.69
C LEU A 320 -7.52 -30.31 -8.75
N LEU A 321 -8.54 -31.17 -8.77
CA LEU A 321 -8.76 -32.15 -9.83
C LEU A 321 -9.06 -31.46 -11.17
N HIS A 322 -9.83 -30.36 -11.17
CA HIS A 322 -10.03 -29.55 -12.36
C HIS A 322 -8.70 -29.01 -12.92
N ASN A 323 -7.85 -28.47 -12.04
CA ASN A 323 -6.53 -27.96 -12.42
C ASN A 323 -5.57 -29.07 -12.88
N LEU A 324 -5.60 -30.24 -12.25
CA LEU A 324 -4.79 -31.40 -12.62
C LEU A 324 -5.22 -32.02 -13.96
N ALA A 325 -6.52 -32.06 -14.23
CA ALA A 325 -7.02 -32.57 -15.50
C ALA A 325 -6.64 -31.68 -16.69
N TRP A 326 -6.57 -30.35 -16.48
CA TRP A 326 -5.94 -29.45 -17.45
C TRP A 326 -4.45 -29.72 -17.64
N PHE A 327 -3.71 -30.00 -16.57
CA PHE A 327 -2.29 -30.37 -16.64
C PHE A 327 -2.09 -31.63 -17.47
N ASP A 328 -2.83 -32.71 -17.19
CA ASP A 328 -2.72 -33.97 -17.91
C ASP A 328 -3.17 -33.85 -19.37
N PHE A 329 -4.17 -33.02 -19.65
CA PHE A 329 -4.59 -32.70 -21.01
C PHE A 329 -3.46 -32.03 -21.81
N PHE A 330 -2.82 -30.99 -21.27
CA PHE A 330 -1.72 -30.29 -21.94
C PHE A 330 -0.40 -31.08 -21.94
N ALA A 331 -0.21 -32.03 -21.03
CA ALA A 331 0.91 -32.96 -21.03
C ALA A 331 0.76 -34.13 -22.03
N GLY A 332 -0.43 -34.29 -22.64
CA GLY A 332 -0.74 -35.38 -23.57
C GLY A 332 -1.22 -36.67 -22.90
N ASN A 333 -1.43 -36.66 -21.58
CA ASN A 333 -1.91 -37.79 -20.78
C ASN A 333 -3.46 -37.85 -20.79
N LEU A 334 -4.04 -38.03 -21.97
CA LEU A 334 -5.50 -37.90 -22.19
C LEU A 334 -6.36 -38.88 -21.37
N VAL A 335 -5.83 -40.05 -21.01
CA VAL A 335 -6.53 -41.03 -20.18
C VAL A 335 -6.60 -40.55 -18.73
N ALA A 336 -5.49 -40.05 -18.18
CA ALA A 336 -5.45 -39.51 -16.82
C ALA A 336 -6.31 -38.24 -16.69
N ALA A 337 -6.28 -37.36 -17.69
CA ALA A 337 -7.12 -36.16 -17.74
C ALA A 337 -8.62 -36.51 -17.73
N ARG A 338 -9.02 -37.52 -18.51
CA ARG A 338 -10.41 -37.99 -18.57
C ARG A 338 -10.86 -38.57 -17.24
N ASP A 339 -10.03 -39.41 -16.63
CA ASP A 339 -10.38 -40.11 -15.39
C ASP A 339 -10.45 -39.14 -14.17
N GLN A 340 -9.81 -37.97 -14.26
CA GLN A 340 -9.91 -36.90 -13.25
C GLN A 340 -11.11 -35.96 -13.45
N TRP A 341 -11.69 -35.91 -14.66
CA TRP A 341 -12.92 -35.16 -14.96
C TRP A 341 -14.21 -35.98 -14.77
N ALA A 342 -14.10 -37.31 -14.64
CA ALA A 342 -15.21 -38.23 -14.41
C ALA A 342 -15.67 -38.24 -12.95
#